data_AF-K1PEP7-F1
#
_entry.id   AF-K1PEP7-F1
#
_cell.length_a   1.000
_cell.length_b   1.000
_cell.length_c   1.000
_cell.angle_alpha   90.00
_cell.angle_beta   90.00
_cell.angle_gamma   90.00
#
_symmetry.space_group_name_H-M   'P 1'
#
loop_
_entity.id
_entity.type
_entity.pdbx_description
1 polymer ?
#
loop_
_entity_poly.entity_id
_entity_poly.type
_entity_poly.pdbx_seq_one_letter_code
_entity_poly.pdbx_strand_id
1 'polypeptide(L)'
;MAVDIGKYKMKITFDSNTEVNSNLQFEYLPDPVIKATKPAELKSISSGGTTFNVIGEGFNAIDSLTVGVEDSEVRDSTCRILTQTKLECKYPRNGESEKRRKKRATRSNIVIYLDGFSYEFASSVLYVNDPLFAAFNDNTTYNFDPSAEESIKLVGKGLTTVTKHNDYRVSVGSKECIITNLTDSELICRPPFMEPSARLNEDKLFIRVCVGNMRRTVGIIEYRSQTPITTIVIVVLSVLIIVALGLLVAVLIHKRTHDRKTRMIVNITKEMQHLKRDTKSSTTN
;
A
#
# COMPACT_ATOMS: atom_id res chain seq x y z
N MET A 1 6.17 34.63 42.59
CA MET A 1 4.78 34.17 42.39
C MET A 1 4.74 32.71 42.83
N ALA A 2 3.85 32.33 43.73
CA ALA A 2 3.72 30.95 44.16
C ALA A 2 3.19 30.14 42.95
N VAL A 3 3.90 29.07 42.59
CA VAL A 3 3.44 28.18 41.52
C VAL A 3 2.40 27.26 42.15
N ASP A 4 1.15 27.42 41.75
CA ASP A 4 -0.02 26.75 42.35
C ASP A 4 -0.11 25.28 41.88
N ILE A 5 0.94 24.50 42.14
CA ILE A 5 1.08 23.10 41.73
C ILE A 5 0.47 22.20 42.80
N GLY A 6 -0.22 21.14 42.38
CA GLY A 6 -0.73 20.11 43.27
C GLY A 6 -2.20 19.79 43.05
N LYS A 7 -2.78 19.06 44.01
CA LYS A 7 -4.15 18.55 43.92
C LYS A 7 -5.13 19.47 44.63
N TYR A 8 -6.17 19.88 43.92
CA TYR A 8 -7.22 20.77 44.40
C TYR A 8 -8.56 20.07 44.33
N LYS A 9 -9.37 20.26 45.37
CA LYS A 9 -10.75 19.75 45.38
C LYS A 9 -11.58 20.56 44.41
N MET A 10 -12.35 19.88 43.59
CA MET A 10 -13.28 20.54 42.69
C MET A 10 -14.57 20.87 43.44
N LYS A 11 -15.05 22.10 43.26
CA LYS A 11 -16.34 22.56 43.75
C LYS A 11 -17.16 23.02 42.55
N ILE A 12 -18.37 22.51 42.42
CA ILE A 12 -19.26 22.87 41.32
C ILE A 12 -20.44 23.63 41.92
N THR A 13 -20.73 24.81 41.38
CA THR A 13 -21.89 25.60 41.79
C THR A 13 -22.88 25.61 40.63
N PHE A 14 -24.10 25.16 40.90
CA PHE A 14 -25.24 25.26 40.00
C PHE A 14 -26.24 26.27 40.58
N ASP A 15 -26.90 27.02 39.70
CA ASP A 15 -27.75 28.15 40.07
C ASP A 15 -27.02 29.18 40.96
N SER A 16 -27.76 30.02 41.69
CA SER A 16 -27.18 31.07 42.53
C SER A 16 -26.68 30.58 43.89
N ASN A 17 -26.99 29.34 44.34
CA ASN A 17 -26.66 28.89 45.70
C ASN A 17 -26.44 27.37 45.90
N THR A 18 -26.50 26.53 44.85
CA THR A 18 -26.33 25.08 45.04
C THR A 18 -24.88 24.70 44.82
N GLU A 19 -24.13 24.57 45.92
CA GLU A 19 -22.75 24.14 45.91
C GLU A 19 -22.65 22.63 46.16
N VAL A 20 -22.02 21.92 45.22
CA VAL A 20 -21.73 20.49 45.35
C VAL A 20 -20.22 20.31 45.40
N ASN A 21 -19.73 19.84 46.55
CA ASN A 21 -18.35 19.41 46.67
C ASN A 21 -18.16 18.11 45.90
N SER A 22 -17.23 18.11 44.95
CA SER A 22 -16.88 16.90 44.23
C SER A 22 -15.89 16.08 45.06
N ASN A 23 -16.03 14.76 45.00
CA ASN A 23 -15.00 13.84 45.49
C ASN A 23 -13.79 13.77 44.54
N LEU A 24 -13.90 14.37 43.34
CA LEU A 24 -12.83 14.45 42.37
C LEU A 24 -11.84 15.57 42.73
N GLN A 25 -10.58 15.32 42.43
CA GLN A 25 -9.50 16.29 42.56
C GLN A 25 -8.93 16.59 41.18
N PHE A 26 -8.62 17.86 40.95
CA PHE A 26 -7.89 18.31 39.78
C PHE A 26 -6.43 18.54 40.17
N GLU A 27 -5.50 18.02 39.39
CA GLU A 27 -4.07 18.15 39.65
C GLU A 27 -3.46 19.17 38.68
N TYR A 28 -2.98 20.29 39.20
CA TYR A 28 -2.15 21.22 38.44
C TYR A 28 -0.72 20.72 38.41
N LEU A 29 -0.22 20.49 37.21
CA LEU A 29 1.16 20.12 36.93
C LEU A 29 1.99 21.36 36.54
N PRO A 30 3.32 21.30 36.64
CA PRO A 30 4.18 22.38 36.15
C PRO A 30 4.00 22.61 34.64
N ASP A 31 4.19 23.86 34.20
CA ASP A 31 4.12 24.23 32.78
C ASP A 31 5.10 23.41 31.93
N PRO A 32 4.69 23.00 30.72
CA PRO A 32 5.57 22.27 29.81
C PRO A 32 6.72 23.16 29.35
N VAL A 33 7.92 22.60 29.22
CA VAL A 33 9.11 23.34 28.77
C VAL A 33 9.73 22.64 27.58
N ILE A 34 9.88 23.35 26.46
CA ILE A 34 10.65 22.87 25.32
C ILE A 34 12.13 23.17 25.52
N LYS A 35 12.98 22.15 25.38
CA LYS A 35 14.44 22.25 25.52
C LYS A 35 15.18 22.20 24.18
N ALA A 36 14.75 21.31 23.28
CA ALA A 36 15.44 21.08 22.02
C ALA A 36 14.53 20.42 20.97
N THR A 37 14.99 20.37 19.73
CA THR A 37 14.37 19.58 18.65
C THR A 37 15.33 18.54 18.11
N LYS A 38 14.77 17.47 17.55
CA LYS A 38 15.51 16.43 16.83
C LYS A 38 14.90 16.21 15.45
N PRO A 39 15.62 16.52 14.36
CA PRO A 39 16.97 17.08 14.33
C PRO A 39 17.06 18.52 14.90
N ALA A 40 18.27 18.95 15.25
CA ALA A 40 18.52 20.32 15.71
C ALA A 40 18.32 21.34 14.58
N GLU A 41 18.74 21.00 13.37
CA GLU A 41 18.40 21.75 12.16
C GLU A 41 17.07 21.25 11.59
N LEU A 42 16.06 22.11 11.62
CA LEU A 42 14.74 21.79 11.09
C LEU A 42 14.70 22.05 9.58
N LYS A 43 14.28 21.02 8.83
CA LYS A 43 14.18 21.06 7.36
C LYS A 43 12.93 20.33 6.93
N SER A 44 12.19 20.89 5.97
CA SER A 44 10.95 20.30 5.47
C SER A 44 10.69 20.62 4.00
N ILE A 45 9.78 19.87 3.41
CA ILE A 45 9.25 20.11 2.06
C ILE A 45 8.10 21.12 2.14
N SER A 46 7.79 21.84 1.04
CA SER A 46 6.69 22.82 0.98
C SER A 46 5.39 22.33 1.57
N SER A 47 5.02 21.11 1.18
CA SER A 47 3.76 20.51 1.60
C SER A 47 3.73 20.22 3.10
N GLY A 48 4.87 20.20 3.78
CA GLY A 48 5.00 19.81 5.18
C GLY A 48 4.63 18.34 5.39
N GLY A 49 4.20 18.01 6.61
CA GLY A 49 3.65 16.70 6.99
C GLY A 49 4.69 15.64 7.36
N THR A 50 5.97 15.83 7.05
CA THR A 50 7.05 15.00 7.61
C THR A 50 7.24 15.29 9.10
N THR A 51 7.86 14.38 9.85
CA THR A 51 7.91 14.47 11.32
C THR A 51 9.27 14.94 11.85
N PHE A 52 9.22 15.64 12.97
CA PHE A 52 10.37 15.97 13.82
C PHE A 52 9.99 15.75 15.28
N ASN A 53 10.98 15.58 16.14
CA ASN A 53 10.72 15.40 17.57
C ASN A 53 11.04 16.69 18.34
N VAL A 54 10.24 16.95 19.36
CA VAL A 54 10.49 18.01 20.34
C VAL A 54 10.83 17.34 21.66
N ILE A 55 11.90 17.81 22.29
CA ILE A 55 12.40 17.31 23.57
C ILE A 55 12.19 18.38 24.62
N GLY A 56 11.68 17.98 25.78
CA GLY A 56 11.29 18.90 26.84
C GLY A 56 10.88 18.18 28.11
N GLU A 57 10.04 18.84 28.91
CA GLU A 57 9.50 18.36 30.18
C GLU A 57 8.04 18.80 30.33
N GLY A 58 7.26 18.10 31.17
CA GLY A 58 5.88 18.47 31.49
C GLY A 58 4.86 18.22 30.38
N PHE A 59 5.20 17.43 29.34
CA PHE A 59 4.30 17.25 28.19
C PHE A 59 3.04 16.43 28.47
N ASN A 60 2.96 15.76 29.61
CA ASN A 60 1.76 15.07 30.07
C ASN A 60 0.68 16.02 30.59
N ALA A 61 1.00 17.29 30.83
CA ALA A 61 0.05 18.32 31.24
C ALA A 61 -0.71 18.95 30.06
N ILE A 62 -0.31 18.65 28.81
CA ILE A 62 -0.84 19.27 27.60
C ILE A 62 -2.11 18.56 27.14
N ASP A 63 -3.17 19.32 26.85
CA ASP A 63 -4.43 18.79 26.28
C ASP A 63 -4.52 18.99 24.76
N SER A 64 -4.22 20.20 24.30
CA SER A 64 -4.29 20.66 22.91
C SER A 64 -2.91 21.06 22.37
N LEU A 65 -2.58 20.51 21.21
CA LEU A 65 -1.24 20.61 20.63
C LEU A 65 -1.28 20.80 19.12
N THR A 66 -0.89 21.99 18.66
CA THR A 66 -0.89 22.34 17.23
C THR A 66 0.39 23.05 16.81
N VAL A 67 0.74 22.96 15.53
CA VAL A 67 1.86 23.68 14.93
C VAL A 67 1.37 24.52 13.77
N GLY A 68 1.79 25.78 13.73
CA GLY A 68 1.50 26.71 12.65
C GLY A 68 2.76 27.36 12.10
N VAL A 69 2.65 27.96 10.93
CA VAL A 69 3.59 28.98 10.46
C VAL A 69 3.15 30.31 11.07
N GLU A 70 4.08 31.11 11.58
CA GLU A 70 3.75 32.34 12.32
C GLU A 70 2.85 33.31 11.54
N ASP A 71 3.14 33.53 10.26
CA ASP A 71 2.37 34.41 9.36
C ASP A 71 1.13 33.75 8.73
N SER A 72 0.73 32.57 9.22
CA SER A 72 -0.40 31.81 8.68
C SER A 72 -1.47 31.61 9.74
N GLU A 73 -2.71 31.99 9.42
CA GLU A 73 -3.87 31.69 10.27
C GLU A 73 -4.17 30.18 10.30
N VAL A 74 -3.66 29.43 9.33
CA VAL A 74 -3.88 27.98 9.22
C VAL A 74 -2.92 27.23 10.13
N ARG A 75 -3.47 26.57 11.16
CA ARG A 75 -2.79 25.62 12.06
C ARG A 75 -3.15 24.18 11.66
N ASP A 76 -2.72 23.77 10.47
CA ASP A 76 -3.09 22.48 9.88
C ASP A 76 -2.26 21.29 10.39
N SER A 77 -1.21 21.55 11.17
CA SER A 77 -0.25 20.53 11.57
C SER A 77 -0.43 20.08 13.01
N THR A 78 -0.37 18.76 13.18
CA THR A 78 -0.60 18.07 14.45
C THR A 78 0.71 17.61 15.06
N CYS A 79 0.81 17.62 16.39
CA CYS A 79 1.78 16.78 17.09
C CYS A 79 1.09 15.74 17.97
N ARG A 80 1.86 14.74 18.39
CA ARG A 80 1.46 13.67 19.30
C ARG A 80 2.41 13.62 20.48
N ILE A 81 1.86 13.50 21.68
CA ILE A 81 2.63 13.24 22.90
C ILE A 81 3.10 11.78 22.85
N LEU A 82 4.41 11.56 22.92
CA LEU A 82 4.99 10.21 23.01
C LEU A 82 5.29 9.84 24.45
N THR A 83 5.87 10.78 25.21
CA THR A 83 6.21 10.65 26.62
C THR A 83 6.10 12.03 27.29
N GLN A 84 6.22 12.08 28.62
CA GLN A 84 6.29 13.33 29.39
C GLN A 84 7.46 14.27 28.98
N THR A 85 8.41 13.77 28.19
CA THR A 85 9.60 14.52 27.74
C THR A 85 9.78 14.59 26.22
N LYS A 86 8.86 13.97 25.45
CA LYS A 86 8.99 13.88 23.99
C LYS A 86 7.66 14.05 23.27
N LEU A 87 7.64 14.97 22.30
CA LEU A 87 6.57 15.11 21.30
C LEU A 87 7.08 14.67 19.93
N GLU A 88 6.18 14.15 19.12
CA GLU A 88 6.35 13.93 17.69
C GLU A 88 5.45 14.92 16.94
N CYS A 89 6.06 15.91 16.30
CA CYS A 89 5.37 16.96 15.57
C CYS A 89 5.50 16.75 14.07
N LYS A 90 4.49 17.20 13.32
CA LYS A 90 4.59 17.34 11.86
C LYS A 90 4.95 18.77 11.50
N TYR A 91 5.74 18.94 10.44
CA TYR A 91 5.96 20.27 9.88
C TYR A 91 4.68 20.80 9.25
N PRO A 92 4.30 22.07 9.51
CA PRO A 92 3.17 22.69 8.84
C PRO A 92 3.44 22.91 7.36
N ARG A 93 2.35 23.09 6.60
CA ARG A 93 2.49 23.48 5.21
C ARG A 93 3.01 24.92 5.13
N ASN A 94 4.04 25.15 4.32
CA ASN A 94 4.43 26.52 3.98
C ASN A 94 3.59 26.99 2.78
N GLY A 95 2.63 27.88 3.05
CA GLY A 95 1.72 28.47 2.08
C GLY A 95 2.30 29.65 1.28
N GLU A 96 3.57 30.04 1.52
CA GLU A 96 4.20 31.10 0.74
C GLU A 96 4.12 30.83 -0.76
N SER A 97 3.79 31.88 -1.53
CA SER A 97 3.62 31.74 -2.98
C SER A 97 4.86 31.11 -3.62
N GLU A 98 4.64 30.13 -4.50
CA GLU A 98 5.66 29.48 -5.34
C GLU A 98 6.63 30.48 -5.99
N LYS A 99 6.15 31.68 -6.35
CA LYS A 99 6.96 32.76 -6.94
C LYS A 99 8.00 33.37 -5.98
N ARG A 100 7.69 33.47 -4.68
CA ARG A 100 8.65 33.92 -3.64
C ARG A 100 9.68 32.82 -3.35
N ARG A 101 9.22 31.56 -3.34
CA ARG A 101 10.05 30.37 -3.10
C ARG A 101 11.10 30.11 -4.18
N LYS A 102 10.78 30.41 -5.44
CA LYS A 102 11.72 30.30 -6.57
C LYS A 102 12.96 31.19 -6.43
N LYS A 103 12.96 32.19 -5.54
CA LYS A 103 14.11 33.10 -5.36
C LYS A 103 15.14 32.60 -4.34
N ARG A 104 14.80 31.67 -3.43
CA ARG A 104 15.73 31.00 -2.48
C ARG A 104 14.95 29.99 -1.61
N ALA A 105 15.64 28.94 -1.15
CA ALA A 105 15.14 28.12 -0.03
C ALA A 105 14.77 29.05 1.13
N THR A 106 13.53 28.95 1.60
CA THR A 106 12.94 29.95 2.49
C THR A 106 12.96 29.43 3.92
N ARG A 107 13.54 30.21 4.82
CA ARG A 107 13.43 29.94 6.25
C ARG A 107 12.13 30.56 6.75
N SER A 108 11.32 29.78 7.44
CA SER A 108 10.05 30.23 7.99
C SER A 108 10.02 30.03 9.49
N ASN A 109 9.33 30.92 10.17
CA ASN A 109 9.07 30.85 11.60
C ASN A 109 7.92 29.88 11.83
N ILE A 110 8.10 28.91 12.72
CA ILE A 110 7.02 28.04 13.16
C ILE A 110 6.71 28.29 14.62
N VAL A 111 5.45 28.12 14.99
CA VAL A 111 4.99 28.25 16.36
C VAL A 111 4.36 26.94 16.79
N ILE A 112 4.80 26.43 17.94
CA ILE A 112 4.17 25.27 18.60
C ILE A 112 3.27 25.82 19.70
N TYR A 113 1.96 25.55 19.57
CA TYR A 113 0.95 25.92 20.56
C TYR A 113 0.71 24.74 21.50
N LEU A 114 0.90 24.97 22.80
CA LEU A 114 0.69 24.02 23.90
C LEU A 114 -0.41 24.62 24.78
N ASP A 115 -1.67 24.29 24.52
CA ASP A 115 -2.83 24.91 25.18
C ASP A 115 -2.84 26.45 25.06
N GLY A 116 -2.66 27.14 26.19
CA GLY A 116 -2.55 28.60 26.27
C GLY A 116 -1.12 29.15 26.06
N PHE A 117 -0.12 28.27 25.90
CA PHE A 117 1.28 28.65 25.69
C PHE A 117 1.67 28.53 24.22
N SER A 118 2.62 29.35 23.80
CA SER A 118 3.21 29.29 22.46
C SER A 118 4.72 29.36 22.52
N TYR A 119 5.38 28.48 21.78
CA TYR A 119 6.82 28.45 21.60
C TYR A 119 7.16 28.76 20.16
N GLU A 120 7.76 29.92 19.94
CA GLU A 120 8.18 30.37 18.62
C GLU A 120 9.59 29.86 18.29
N PHE A 121 9.75 29.34 17.07
CA PHE A 121 11.03 28.98 16.52
C PHE A 121 11.36 29.90 15.34
N ALA A 122 11.88 31.08 15.65
CA ALA A 122 12.26 32.09 14.67
C ALA A 122 13.33 31.58 13.68
N SER A 123 13.03 31.70 12.38
CA SER A 123 13.86 31.36 11.23
C SER A 123 14.47 29.95 11.29
N SER A 124 13.78 29.04 11.97
CA SER A 124 14.33 27.74 12.37
C SER A 124 14.19 26.68 11.28
N VAL A 125 13.13 26.74 10.46
CA VAL A 125 12.80 25.68 9.51
C VAL A 125 13.17 26.09 8.09
N LEU A 126 14.06 25.33 7.46
CA LEU A 126 14.37 25.46 6.04
C LEU A 126 13.34 24.69 5.20
N TYR A 127 12.51 25.41 4.43
CA TYR A 127 11.59 24.81 3.46
C TYR A 127 12.23 24.71 2.08
N VAL A 128 12.18 23.50 1.50
CA VAL A 128 12.60 23.20 0.12
C VAL A 128 11.42 22.76 -0.73
N ASN A 129 11.63 22.67 -2.05
CA ASN A 129 10.63 22.17 -2.99
C ASN A 129 10.23 20.72 -2.67
N ASP A 130 8.97 20.39 -2.94
CA ASP A 130 8.53 19.00 -2.83
C ASP A 130 9.32 18.12 -3.80
N PRO A 131 9.62 16.86 -3.43
CA PRO A 131 10.26 15.91 -4.32
C PRO A 131 9.46 15.75 -5.61
N LEU A 132 10.15 15.77 -6.75
CA LEU A 132 9.51 15.64 -8.05
C LEU A 132 9.60 14.19 -8.51
N PHE A 133 8.48 13.62 -8.91
CA PHE A 133 8.44 12.36 -9.65
C PHE A 133 8.21 12.65 -11.12
N ALA A 134 8.69 11.76 -11.99
CA ALA A 134 8.36 11.82 -13.42
C ALA A 134 6.83 11.95 -13.58
N ALA A 135 6.40 12.89 -14.43
CA ALA A 135 4.98 13.16 -14.61
C ALA A 135 4.28 11.88 -15.08
N PHE A 136 3.20 11.52 -14.40
CA PHE A 136 2.28 10.53 -14.92
C PHE A 136 1.62 11.09 -16.19
N ASN A 137 2.01 10.54 -17.33
CA ASN A 137 1.23 10.60 -18.55
C ASN A 137 0.51 9.25 -18.64
N ASP A 138 -0.71 9.17 -19.16
CA ASP A 138 -1.50 7.93 -19.18
C ASP A 138 -0.82 6.74 -19.89
N ASN A 139 0.32 6.96 -20.56
CA ASN A 139 1.20 5.96 -21.13
C ASN A 139 2.21 5.33 -20.14
N THR A 140 2.31 5.81 -18.90
CA THR A 140 3.23 5.27 -17.89
C THR A 140 2.60 4.04 -17.23
N THR A 141 2.62 2.91 -17.95
CA THR A 141 2.20 1.60 -17.45
C THR A 141 3.43 0.76 -17.08
N TYR A 142 3.45 0.26 -15.85
CA TYR A 142 4.44 -0.68 -15.35
C TYR A 142 3.90 -2.10 -15.54
N ASN A 143 4.48 -2.85 -16.48
CA ASN A 143 4.15 -4.26 -16.66
C ASN A 143 4.98 -5.08 -15.67
N PHE A 144 4.36 -5.51 -14.57
CA PHE A 144 5.05 -6.21 -13.50
C PHE A 144 4.79 -7.71 -13.60
N ASP A 145 5.87 -8.48 -13.72
CA ASP A 145 5.83 -9.95 -13.68
C ASP A 145 6.35 -10.41 -12.30
N PRO A 146 5.47 -10.83 -11.37
CA PRO A 146 5.90 -11.22 -10.02
C PRO A 146 6.81 -12.46 -10.00
N SER A 147 6.93 -13.21 -11.11
CA SER A 147 7.82 -14.37 -11.22
C SER A 147 9.21 -14.03 -11.75
N ALA A 148 9.36 -12.90 -12.46
CA ALA A 148 10.63 -12.45 -13.02
C ALA A 148 11.23 -11.24 -12.30
N GLU A 149 10.37 -10.40 -11.70
CA GLU A 149 10.74 -9.14 -11.09
C GLU A 149 10.28 -9.10 -9.63
N GLU A 150 11.16 -8.66 -8.73
CA GLU A 150 10.84 -8.47 -7.32
C GLU A 150 10.45 -7.01 -7.01
N SER A 151 10.84 -6.04 -7.84
CA SER A 151 10.65 -4.62 -7.51
C SER A 151 10.49 -3.75 -8.75
N ILE A 152 9.84 -2.59 -8.55
CA ILE A 152 9.68 -1.55 -9.56
C ILE A 152 10.50 -0.31 -9.18
N LYS A 153 10.95 0.42 -10.19
CA LYS A 153 11.75 1.65 -10.06
C LYS A 153 10.94 2.88 -10.43
N LEU A 154 10.85 3.82 -9.49
CA LEU A 154 10.19 5.11 -9.66
C LEU A 154 11.25 6.21 -9.78
N VAL A 155 11.28 6.93 -10.89
CA VAL A 155 12.26 7.99 -11.15
C VAL A 155 11.74 9.33 -10.63
N GLY A 156 12.63 10.08 -9.98
CA GLY A 156 12.35 11.39 -9.44
C GLY A 156 13.59 12.29 -9.33
N LYS A 157 13.44 13.40 -8.59
CA LYS A 157 14.48 14.38 -8.32
C LYS A 157 14.28 14.98 -6.93
N GLY A 158 15.36 15.08 -6.16
CA GLY A 158 15.34 15.66 -4.82
C GLY A 158 14.66 14.77 -3.79
N LEU A 159 14.63 13.44 -4.02
CA LEU A 159 13.91 12.51 -3.15
C LEU A 159 14.56 12.35 -1.76
N THR A 160 15.83 12.75 -1.61
CA THR A 160 16.55 12.67 -0.33
C THR A 160 17.08 14.02 0.15
N THR A 161 16.61 15.14 -0.43
CA THR A 161 17.13 16.48 -0.09
C THR A 161 16.90 16.85 1.37
N VAL A 162 15.69 16.63 1.88
CA VAL A 162 15.33 16.84 3.31
C VAL A 162 14.44 15.73 3.87
N THR A 163 14.25 14.67 3.09
CA THR A 163 13.36 13.55 3.37
C THR A 163 14.15 12.26 3.44
N LYS A 164 13.66 11.27 4.18
CA LYS A 164 14.26 9.94 4.35
C LYS A 164 13.25 8.84 4.06
N HIS A 165 13.71 7.59 4.03
CA HIS A 165 12.89 6.40 3.75
C HIS A 165 11.55 6.38 4.50
N ASN A 166 11.57 6.58 5.83
CA ASN A 166 10.36 6.57 6.66
C ASN A 166 9.36 7.71 6.39
N ASP A 167 9.74 8.75 5.64
CA ASP A 167 8.84 9.84 5.27
C ASP A 167 7.96 9.48 4.06
N TYR A 168 8.30 8.40 3.35
CA TYR A 168 7.61 7.94 2.16
C TYR A 168 6.65 6.79 2.46
N ARG A 169 5.52 6.79 1.75
CA ARG A 169 4.66 5.62 1.58
C ARG A 169 4.30 5.47 0.13
N VAL A 170 4.43 4.25 -0.41
CA VAL A 170 4.05 3.95 -1.78
C VAL A 170 2.92 2.94 -1.75
N SER A 171 1.91 3.14 -2.59
CA SER A 171 0.76 2.23 -2.68
C SER A 171 0.45 1.88 -4.13
N VAL A 172 0.00 0.65 -4.32
CA VAL A 172 -0.44 0.06 -5.57
C VAL A 172 -1.89 -0.37 -5.37
N GLY A 173 -2.83 0.35 -5.97
CA GLY A 173 -4.26 0.12 -5.72
C GLY A 173 -4.58 0.19 -4.22
N SER A 174 -5.20 -0.85 -3.68
CA SER A 174 -5.59 -0.97 -2.27
C SER A 174 -4.47 -1.39 -1.31
N LYS A 175 -3.27 -1.78 -1.80
CA LYS A 175 -2.17 -2.32 -0.99
C LYS A 175 -0.92 -1.45 -1.04
N GLU A 176 -0.02 -1.67 -0.10
CA GLU A 176 1.26 -0.95 0.02
C GLU A 176 2.36 -1.61 -0.85
N CYS A 177 3.25 -0.78 -1.39
CA CYS A 177 4.49 -1.20 -2.05
C CYS A 177 5.65 -0.96 -1.09
N ILE A 178 6.37 -2.02 -0.72
CA ILE A 178 7.39 -1.96 0.33
C ILE A 178 8.66 -1.33 -0.24
N ILE A 179 9.04 -0.16 0.27
CA ILE A 179 10.22 0.58 -0.22
C ILE A 179 11.49 -0.19 0.17
N THR A 180 12.28 -0.59 -0.82
CA THR A 180 13.53 -1.34 -0.62
C THR A 180 14.76 -0.45 -0.72
N ASN A 181 14.72 0.57 -1.58
CA ASN A 181 15.83 1.51 -1.76
C ASN A 181 15.31 2.91 -2.06
N LEU A 182 16.04 3.92 -1.59
CA LEU A 182 15.78 5.34 -1.82
C LEU A 182 17.10 6.07 -2.06
N THR A 183 17.23 6.69 -3.22
CA THR A 183 18.33 7.60 -3.60
C THR A 183 17.75 8.96 -3.97
N ASP A 184 18.58 9.97 -4.24
CA ASP A 184 18.08 11.31 -4.57
C ASP A 184 17.24 11.36 -5.87
N SER A 185 17.46 10.41 -6.78
CA SER A 185 16.80 10.35 -8.08
C SER A 185 15.90 9.14 -8.28
N GLU A 186 15.89 8.18 -7.35
CA GLU A 186 15.19 6.90 -7.55
C GLU A 186 14.60 6.37 -6.25
N LEU A 187 13.37 5.86 -6.33
CA LEU A 187 12.72 5.11 -5.27
C LEU A 187 12.36 3.73 -5.81
N ILE A 188 12.91 2.69 -5.19
CA ILE A 188 12.64 1.29 -5.53
C ILE A 188 11.70 0.72 -4.49
N CYS A 189 10.59 0.13 -4.94
CA CYS A 189 9.66 -0.54 -4.04
C CYS A 189 9.23 -1.90 -4.61
N ARG A 190 8.93 -2.84 -3.72
CA ARG A 190 8.41 -4.17 -4.02
C ARG A 190 6.88 -4.17 -3.94
N PRO A 191 6.18 -4.33 -5.07
CA PRO A 191 4.72 -4.46 -5.07
C PRO A 191 4.26 -5.74 -4.34
N PRO A 192 2.97 -5.83 -3.99
CA PRO A 192 2.37 -7.09 -3.56
C PRO A 192 2.58 -8.20 -4.59
N PHE A 193 2.87 -9.42 -4.15
CA PHE A 193 3.06 -10.57 -5.06
C PHE A 193 1.75 -10.95 -5.75
N MET A 194 0.65 -10.96 -4.99
CA MET A 194 -0.70 -11.15 -5.54
C MET A 194 -1.27 -9.79 -5.97
N GLU A 195 -1.89 -9.75 -7.15
CA GLU A 195 -2.54 -8.55 -7.67
C GLU A 195 -3.57 -8.01 -6.66
N PRO A 196 -3.41 -6.75 -6.20
CA PRO A 196 -4.35 -6.13 -5.28
C PRO A 196 -5.59 -5.63 -6.01
N SER A 197 -6.67 -5.37 -5.27
CA SER A 197 -7.83 -4.66 -5.83
C SER A 197 -7.54 -3.18 -6.09
N ALA A 198 -8.23 -2.61 -7.08
CA ALA A 198 -8.29 -1.16 -7.24
C ALA A 198 -8.95 -0.50 -6.02
N ARG A 199 -8.70 0.80 -5.81
CA ARG A 199 -9.41 1.55 -4.76
C ARG A 199 -10.85 1.85 -5.19
N LEU A 200 -11.68 2.25 -4.24
CA LEU A 200 -13.06 2.65 -4.51
C LEU A 200 -13.09 3.75 -5.59
N ASN A 201 -13.93 3.57 -6.60
CA ASN A 201 -14.08 4.48 -7.76
C ASN A 201 -12.85 4.57 -8.68
N GLU A 202 -11.96 3.57 -8.66
CA GLU A 202 -10.85 3.44 -9.60
C GLU A 202 -11.00 2.15 -10.41
N ASP A 203 -10.71 2.23 -11.71
CA ASP A 203 -10.75 1.13 -12.68
C ASP A 203 -9.37 0.50 -12.93
N LYS A 204 -8.30 1.19 -12.50
CA LYS A 204 -6.90 0.78 -12.69
C LYS A 204 -6.13 0.75 -11.38
N LEU A 205 -5.02 0.01 -11.35
CA LEU A 205 -4.10 -0.04 -10.22
C LEU A 205 -3.12 1.13 -10.29
N PHE A 206 -3.49 2.27 -9.71
CA PHE A 206 -2.60 3.43 -9.65
C PHE A 206 -1.48 3.23 -8.64
N ILE A 207 -0.26 3.59 -9.05
CA ILE A 207 0.90 3.75 -8.18
C ILE A 207 0.86 5.17 -7.61
N ARG A 208 0.71 5.28 -6.29
CA ARG A 208 0.68 6.56 -5.58
C ARG A 208 1.80 6.64 -4.58
N VAL A 209 2.59 7.69 -4.69
CA VAL A 209 3.63 8.06 -3.73
C VAL A 209 3.10 9.17 -2.83
N CYS A 210 3.26 8.97 -1.52
CA CYS A 210 2.98 9.99 -0.51
C CYS A 210 4.28 10.31 0.24
N VAL A 211 4.57 11.59 0.42
CA VAL A 211 5.68 12.08 1.25
C VAL A 211 5.21 13.28 2.07
N GLY A 212 5.19 13.15 3.39
CA GLY A 212 4.50 14.12 4.25
C GLY A 212 3.03 14.32 3.82
N ASN A 213 2.65 15.57 3.51
CA ASN A 213 1.33 15.89 2.97
C ASN A 213 1.25 15.89 1.44
N MET A 214 2.38 15.72 0.75
CA MET A 214 2.41 15.64 -0.71
C MET A 214 1.93 14.25 -1.17
N ARG A 215 1.02 14.23 -2.15
CA ARG A 215 0.52 13.01 -2.78
C ARG A 215 0.63 13.12 -4.29
N ARG A 216 1.25 12.13 -4.93
CA ARG A 216 1.39 12.09 -6.39
C ARG A 216 1.11 10.70 -6.95
N THR A 217 0.28 10.66 -7.99
CA THR A 217 0.16 9.47 -8.85
C THR A 217 1.31 9.49 -9.85
N VAL A 218 2.04 8.38 -9.96
CA VAL A 218 3.26 8.29 -10.78
C VAL A 218 3.16 7.29 -11.93
N GLY A 219 2.14 6.42 -11.93
CA GLY A 219 1.99 5.35 -12.91
C GLY A 219 0.73 4.52 -12.69
N ILE A 220 0.45 3.67 -13.67
CA ILE A 220 -0.45 2.52 -13.55
C ILE A 220 0.43 1.27 -13.52
N ILE A 221 0.06 0.24 -12.78
CA ILE A 221 0.72 -1.08 -12.83
C ILE A 221 -0.25 -2.14 -13.35
N GLU A 222 0.24 -2.99 -14.23
CA GLU A 222 -0.48 -4.14 -14.76
C GLU A 222 0.30 -5.39 -14.39
N TYR A 223 -0.38 -6.32 -13.72
CA TYR A 223 0.21 -7.60 -13.33
C TYR A 223 0.14 -8.54 -14.53
N ARG A 224 1.29 -9.09 -14.91
CA ARG A 224 1.30 -10.14 -15.92
C ARG A 224 0.58 -11.35 -15.34
N SER A 225 -0.49 -11.78 -16.01
CA SER A 225 -1.26 -12.93 -15.60
C SER A 225 -0.36 -14.16 -15.51
N GLN A 226 -0.11 -14.64 -14.30
CA GLN A 226 0.39 -15.99 -14.13
C GLN A 226 -0.77 -16.91 -14.51
N THR A 227 -0.64 -17.68 -15.58
CA THR A 227 -1.57 -18.78 -15.84
C THR A 227 -1.56 -19.64 -14.58
N PRO A 228 -2.66 -19.72 -13.82
CA PRO A 228 -2.60 -20.42 -12.55
C PRO A 228 -2.24 -21.86 -12.85
N ILE A 229 -1.40 -22.47 -12.00
CA ILE A 229 -0.92 -23.84 -12.18
C ILE A 229 -2.11 -24.79 -12.41
N THR A 230 -3.27 -24.47 -11.83
CA THR A 230 -4.54 -25.15 -12.05
C THR A 230 -4.97 -25.17 -13.52
N THR A 231 -4.87 -24.07 -14.27
CA THR A 231 -5.19 -24.03 -15.70
C THR A 231 -4.25 -24.91 -16.51
N ILE A 232 -2.94 -24.89 -16.20
CA ILE A 232 -1.96 -25.75 -16.88
C ILE A 232 -2.29 -27.23 -16.60
N VAL A 233 -2.56 -27.58 -15.35
CA VAL A 233 -2.93 -28.95 -14.95
C VAL A 233 -4.23 -29.41 -15.62
N ILE A 234 -5.26 -28.56 -15.67
CA ILE A 234 -6.53 -28.87 -16.34
C ILE A 234 -6.28 -29.14 -17.83
N VAL A 235 -5.49 -28.30 -18.50
CA VAL A 235 -5.17 -28.49 -19.92
C VAL A 235 -4.42 -29.80 -20.13
N VAL A 236 -3.39 -30.10 -19.34
CA VAL A 236 -2.63 -31.36 -19.46
C VAL A 236 -3.52 -32.58 -19.22
N LEU A 237 -4.33 -32.57 -18.15
CA LEU A 237 -5.27 -33.66 -17.85
C LEU A 237 -6.30 -33.84 -18.97
N SER A 238 -6.81 -32.75 -19.54
CA SER A 238 -7.77 -32.81 -20.65
C SER A 238 -7.18 -33.49 -21.89
N VAL A 239 -5.91 -33.17 -22.22
CA VAL A 239 -5.20 -33.78 -23.35
C VAL A 239 -4.98 -35.28 -23.11
N LEU A 240 -4.57 -35.67 -21.89
CA LEU A 240 -4.38 -37.08 -21.53
C LEU A 240 -5.68 -37.88 -21.65
N ILE A 241 -6.82 -37.32 -21.21
CA ILE A 241 -8.13 -37.96 -21.33
C ILE A 241 -8.54 -38.15 -22.80
N ILE A 242 -8.32 -37.13 -23.65
CA ILE A 242 -8.64 -37.21 -25.08
C ILE A 242 -7.82 -38.30 -25.76
N VAL A 243 -6.53 -38.38 -25.46
CA VAL A 243 -5.64 -39.43 -26.01
C VAL A 243 -6.10 -40.82 -25.54
N ALA A 244 -6.41 -40.98 -24.25
CA ALA A 244 -6.90 -42.25 -23.70
C ALA A 244 -8.23 -42.69 -24.35
N LEU A 245 -9.17 -41.76 -24.54
CA LEU A 245 -10.43 -42.02 -25.23
C LEU A 245 -10.21 -42.40 -26.69
N GLY A 246 -9.31 -41.70 -27.39
CA GLY A 246 -8.94 -42.02 -28.77
C GLY A 246 -8.37 -43.43 -28.91
N LEU A 247 -7.45 -43.82 -28.03
CA LEU A 247 -6.90 -45.18 -27.97
C LEU A 247 -7.99 -46.22 -27.67
N LEU A 248 -8.89 -45.94 -26.72
CA LEU A 248 -9.99 -46.84 -26.38
C LEU A 248 -10.93 -47.05 -27.58
N VAL A 249 -11.29 -45.98 -28.29
CA VAL A 249 -12.09 -46.07 -29.51
C VAL A 249 -11.35 -46.86 -30.60
N ALA A 250 -10.06 -46.64 -30.80
CA ALA A 250 -9.25 -47.40 -31.75
C ALA A 250 -9.23 -48.89 -31.41
N VAL A 251 -9.06 -49.26 -30.14
CA VAL A 251 -9.13 -50.65 -29.67
C VAL A 251 -10.52 -51.23 -29.88
N LEU A 252 -11.59 -50.48 -29.61
CA LEU A 252 -12.96 -50.94 -29.85
C LEU A 252 -13.24 -51.14 -31.35
N ILE A 253 -12.75 -50.27 -32.23
CA ILE A 253 -12.85 -50.42 -33.68
C ILE A 253 -12.04 -51.64 -34.13
N HIS A 254 -10.81 -51.82 -33.64
CA HIS A 254 -9.99 -52.98 -33.96
C HIS A 254 -10.66 -54.29 -33.50
N LYS A 255 -11.21 -54.32 -32.27
CA LYS A 255 -11.94 -55.49 -31.77
C LYS A 255 -13.21 -55.75 -32.58
N ARG A 256 -14.01 -54.73 -32.88
CA ARG A 256 -15.21 -54.86 -33.71
C ARG A 256 -14.89 -55.34 -35.13
N THR A 257 -13.84 -54.81 -35.74
CA THR A 257 -13.40 -55.23 -37.08
C THR A 257 -12.82 -56.64 -37.05
N HIS A 258 -12.04 -57.00 -36.04
CA HIS A 258 -11.57 -58.35 -35.81
C HIS A 258 -12.74 -59.33 -35.64
N ASP A 259 -13.70 -59.05 -34.75
CA ASP A 259 -14.89 -59.88 -34.54
C ASP A 259 -15.73 -60.01 -35.82
N ARG A 260 -15.83 -58.96 -36.65
CA ARG A 260 -16.48 -59.02 -37.98
C ARG A 260 -15.72 -59.94 -38.93
N LYS A 261 -14.38 -59.85 -38.99
CA LYS A 261 -13.54 -60.74 -39.81
C LYS A 261 -13.69 -62.21 -39.37
N THR A 262 -13.65 -62.48 -38.06
CA THR A 262 -13.84 -63.84 -37.52
C THR A 262 -15.23 -64.40 -37.84
N ARG A 263 -16.30 -63.59 -37.71
CA ARG A 263 -17.67 -64.02 -38.06
C ARG A 263 -17.84 -64.33 -39.55
N MET A 264 -17.25 -63.55 -40.45
CA MET A 264 -17.28 -63.83 -41.88
C MET A 264 -16.57 -65.16 -42.22
N ILE A 265 -15.41 -65.42 -41.63
CA ILE A 265 -14.68 -66.69 -41.83
C ILE A 265 -15.52 -67.89 -41.36
N VAL A 266 -16.18 -67.78 -40.20
CA VAL A 266 -17.04 -68.85 -39.68
C VAL A 266 -18.24 -69.11 -40.60
N ASN A 267 -18.87 -68.07 -41.15
CA ASN A 267 -20.02 -68.22 -42.05
C ASN A 267 -19.64 -68.90 -43.38
N ILE A 268 -18.54 -68.48 -44.02
CA ILE A 268 -18.03 -69.12 -45.25
C ILE A 268 -17.72 -70.60 -45.01
N THR A 269 -17.16 -70.93 -43.83
CA THR A 269 -16.87 -72.33 -43.45
C THR A 269 -18.15 -73.15 -43.30
N LYS A 270 -19.23 -72.57 -42.77
CA LYS A 270 -20.54 -73.23 -42.66
C LYS A 270 -21.16 -73.48 -44.04
N GLU A 271 -21.08 -72.53 -44.97
CA GLU A 271 -21.57 -72.73 -46.34
C GLU A 271 -20.79 -73.83 -47.07
N MET A 272 -19.46 -73.86 -46.94
CA MET A 272 -18.62 -74.94 -47.46
C MET A 272 -18.99 -76.33 -46.88
N GLN A 273 -19.36 -76.40 -45.61
CA GLN A 273 -19.83 -77.65 -44.99
C GLN A 273 -21.23 -78.06 -45.45
N HIS A 274 -22.10 -77.10 -45.78
CA HIS A 274 -23.43 -77.38 -46.34
C HIS A 274 -23.30 -77.94 -47.76
N LEU A 275 -22.50 -77.28 -48.61
CA LEU A 275 -22.22 -77.74 -49.97
C LEU A 275 -21.61 -79.14 -50.00
N LYS A 276 -20.68 -79.46 -49.07
CA LYS A 276 -20.12 -80.81 -48.93
C LYS A 276 -21.15 -81.86 -48.50
N ARG A 277 -22.17 -81.48 -47.72
CA ARG A 277 -23.28 -82.38 -47.34
C ARG A 277 -24.21 -82.63 -48.51
N ASP A 278 -24.52 -81.60 -49.31
CA ASP A 278 -25.40 -81.71 -50.48
C ASP A 278 -24.75 -82.53 -51.62
N THR A 279 -23.42 -82.41 -51.81
CA THR A 279 -22.69 -83.29 -52.75
C THR A 279 -22.69 -84.74 -52.30
N LYS A 280 -22.52 -85.00 -51.00
CA LYS A 280 -22.50 -86.38 -50.46
C LYS A 280 -23.88 -87.06 -50.53
N SER A 281 -24.97 -86.29 -50.43
CA SER A 281 -26.33 -86.80 -50.62
C SER A 281 -26.68 -87.11 -52.07
N SER A 282 -26.08 -86.44 -53.06
CA SER A 282 -26.35 -86.69 -54.48
C SER A 282 -25.58 -87.88 -55.07
N THR A 283 -24.52 -88.37 -54.41
CA THR A 283 -23.72 -89.53 -54.87
C THR A 283 -24.23 -90.88 -54.31
N THR A 284 -25.38 -90.90 -53.62
CA THR A 284 -25.94 -92.12 -52.99
C THR A 284 -27.32 -92.52 -53.54
N ASN A 285 -27.63 -92.17 -54.79
CA ASN A 285 -28.78 -92.71 -55.54
C ASN A 285 -28.31 -93.34 -56.86
#